data_AF-A0A960JYE4-F1
#
_entry.id   AF-A0A960JYE4-F1
#
_cell.length_a   1.000
_cell.length_b   1.000
_cell.length_c   1.000
_cell.angle_alpha   90.00
_cell.angle_beta   90.00
_cell.angle_gamma   90.00
#
_symmetry.space_group_name_H-M   'P 1'
#
loop_
_entity.id
_entity.type
_entity.pdbx_description
1 polymer ?
#
loop_
_entity_poly.entity_id
_entity_poly.type
_entity_poly.pdbx_seq_one_letter_code
_entity_poly.pdbx_strand_id
1 'polypeptide(L)'
;VPLDDKKMYPIYAKCVEAGLPIVVYVGVPGPRLPMSAQLPIQLDEVCWFFPELKIVTRHGAEPWTELMVKLLLKWPNLYYSTSAFAPKHYPQDIIDFANTRGSDKIIYAGYWAAGLTLDRIFSELPNVGFRDHVWPKFLRENAEKVFGGAPHPYPPA
;
A
#
# COMPACT_ATOMS: atom_id res chain seq x y z
N VAL A 1 -2.41 -18.32 0.43
CA VAL A 1 -3.33 -18.24 -0.73
C VAL A 1 -2.83 -17.08 -1.58
N PRO A 2 -2.50 -17.30 -2.87
CA PRO A 2 -2.12 -16.23 -3.80
C PRO A 2 -3.18 -15.12 -3.89
N LEU A 3 -2.78 -13.92 -4.28
CA LEU A 3 -3.67 -12.77 -4.34
C LEU A 3 -4.80 -12.97 -5.37
N ASP A 4 -4.49 -13.61 -6.49
CA ASP A 4 -5.39 -13.89 -7.62
C ASP A 4 -6.12 -15.24 -7.52
N ASP A 5 -5.83 -16.03 -6.48
CA ASP A 5 -6.52 -17.30 -6.25
C ASP A 5 -8.02 -17.04 -6.01
N LYS A 6 -8.88 -17.81 -6.68
CA LYS A 6 -10.35 -17.67 -6.61
C LYS A 6 -10.90 -17.86 -5.20
N LYS A 7 -10.15 -18.48 -4.28
CA LYS A 7 -10.49 -18.53 -2.85
C LYS A 7 -10.51 -17.14 -2.20
N MET A 8 -9.78 -16.16 -2.72
CA MET A 8 -9.82 -14.77 -2.24
C MET A 8 -11.03 -13.98 -2.76
N TYR A 9 -11.66 -14.42 -3.86
CA TYR A 9 -12.69 -13.65 -4.56
C TYR A 9 -13.93 -13.37 -3.69
N PRO A 10 -14.43 -14.32 -2.86
CA PRO A 10 -15.51 -14.02 -1.93
C PRO A 10 -15.16 -12.92 -0.92
N ILE A 11 -13.89 -12.82 -0.51
CA ILE A 11 -13.42 -11.77 0.40
C ILE A 11 -13.42 -10.42 -0.34
N TYR A 12 -12.86 -10.38 -1.55
CA TYR A 12 -12.85 -9.18 -2.38
C TYR A 12 -14.26 -8.68 -2.71
N ALA A 13 -15.16 -9.58 -3.12
CA ALA A 13 -16.56 -9.27 -3.37
C ALA A 13 -17.23 -8.69 -2.11
N LYS A 14 -16.95 -9.25 -0.93
CA LYS A 14 -17.52 -8.73 0.32
C LYS A 14 -16.95 -7.35 0.69
N CYS A 15 -15.67 -7.11 0.45
CA CYS A 15 -15.06 -5.79 0.60
C CYS A 15 -15.71 -4.76 -0.32
N VAL A 16 -15.98 -5.11 -1.58
CA VAL A 16 -16.72 -4.25 -2.52
C VAL A 16 -18.12 -3.96 -2.02
N GLU A 17 -18.89 -4.98 -1.65
CA GLU A 17 -20.26 -4.84 -1.13
C GLU A 17 -20.31 -3.93 0.11
N ALA A 18 -19.34 -4.08 1.01
CA ALA A 18 -19.26 -3.30 2.25
C ALA A 18 -18.62 -1.91 2.07
N GLY A 19 -18.10 -1.58 0.88
CA GLY A 19 -17.35 -0.35 0.64
C GLY A 19 -16.03 -0.26 1.44
N LEU A 20 -15.46 -1.41 1.83
CA LEU A 20 -14.26 -1.48 2.65
C LEU A 20 -13.00 -1.69 1.79
N PRO A 21 -11.91 -0.93 2.04
CA PRO A 21 -10.62 -1.23 1.44
C PRO A 21 -10.02 -2.51 2.04
N ILE A 22 -9.14 -3.16 1.29
CA ILE A 22 -8.34 -4.30 1.78
C ILE A 22 -6.85 -3.99 1.73
N VAL A 23 -6.11 -4.43 2.74
CA VAL A 23 -4.65 -4.36 2.79
C VAL A 23 -4.08 -5.76 2.53
N VAL A 24 -3.19 -5.89 1.56
CA VAL A 24 -2.63 -7.18 1.13
C VAL A 24 -1.11 -7.18 1.15
N TYR A 25 -0.51 -8.33 1.42
CA TYR A 25 0.95 -8.51 1.42
C TYR A 25 1.47 -8.67 -0.01
N VAL A 26 2.47 -7.87 -0.37
CA VAL A 26 3.03 -7.81 -1.72
C VAL A 26 4.55 -7.62 -1.65
N GLY A 27 5.30 -8.45 -2.36
CA GLY A 27 6.76 -8.48 -2.34
C GLY A 27 7.32 -9.73 -1.66
N VAL A 28 8.61 -9.71 -1.34
CA VAL A 28 9.27 -10.84 -0.67
C VAL A 28 8.92 -10.84 0.84
N PRO A 29 8.30 -11.93 1.36
CA PRO A 29 8.05 -12.05 2.79
C PRO A 29 9.35 -12.27 3.57
N GLY A 30 9.49 -11.60 4.71
CA GLY A 30 10.60 -11.82 5.65
C GLY A 30 10.62 -13.23 6.30
N PRO A 31 9.47 -13.81 6.69
CA PRO A 31 9.42 -15.19 7.16
C PRO A 31 9.84 -16.20 6.08
N ARG A 32 10.34 -17.37 6.49
CA ARG A 32 10.75 -18.48 5.60
C ARG A 32 9.52 -19.18 4.99
N LEU A 33 8.82 -18.48 4.11
CA LEU A 33 7.63 -18.94 3.40
C LEU A 33 7.82 -18.74 1.89
N PRO A 34 7.22 -19.59 1.04
CA PRO A 34 7.21 -19.37 -0.40
C PRO A 34 6.60 -18.01 -0.75
N MET A 35 7.35 -17.21 -1.51
CA MET A 35 6.97 -15.85 -1.88
C MET A 35 5.94 -15.77 -3.02
N SER A 36 5.65 -16.88 -3.70
CA SER A 36 4.80 -16.90 -4.89
C SER A 36 3.41 -16.33 -4.63
N ALA A 37 2.89 -16.43 -3.40
CA ALA A 37 1.58 -15.89 -3.04
C ALA A 37 1.53 -14.35 -2.91
N GLN A 38 2.67 -13.66 -3.00
CA GLN A 38 2.80 -12.21 -2.81
C GLN A 38 3.38 -11.51 -4.05
N LEU A 39 3.43 -12.20 -5.20
CA LEU A 39 3.98 -11.65 -6.43
C LEU A 39 3.11 -10.47 -6.91
N PRO A 40 3.71 -9.28 -7.18
CA PRO A 40 2.94 -8.09 -7.52
C PRO A 40 2.12 -8.23 -8.81
N ILE A 41 2.56 -9.08 -9.75
CA ILE A 41 1.86 -9.33 -11.02
C ILE A 41 0.44 -9.87 -10.81
N GLN A 42 0.18 -10.56 -9.70
CA GLN A 42 -1.15 -11.11 -9.38
C GLN A 42 -2.20 -10.02 -9.14
N LEU A 43 -1.78 -8.81 -8.76
CA LEU A 43 -2.68 -7.68 -8.56
C LEU A 43 -3.37 -7.26 -9.86
N ASP A 44 -2.78 -7.54 -11.03
CA ASP A 44 -3.35 -7.12 -12.31
C ASP A 44 -4.72 -7.78 -12.57
N GLU A 45 -4.83 -9.08 -12.33
CA GLU A 45 -6.08 -9.82 -12.48
C GLU A 45 -7.10 -9.39 -11.43
N VAL A 46 -6.67 -9.21 -10.17
CA VAL A 46 -7.57 -8.79 -9.09
C VAL A 46 -8.17 -7.42 -9.37
N CYS A 47 -7.35 -6.45 -9.79
CA CYS A 47 -7.83 -5.10 -10.12
C CYS A 47 -8.72 -5.09 -11.38
N TRP A 48 -8.44 -5.97 -12.34
CA TRP A 48 -9.29 -6.14 -13.53
C TRP A 48 -10.68 -6.71 -13.18
N PHE A 49 -10.74 -7.69 -12.29
CA PHE A 49 -11.99 -8.36 -11.91
C PHE A 49 -12.82 -7.53 -10.93
N PHE A 50 -12.18 -6.79 -10.02
CA PHE A 50 -12.84 -5.97 -9.00
C PHE A 50 -12.44 -4.49 -9.14
N PRO A 51 -12.86 -3.78 -10.20
CA PRO A 51 -12.44 -2.41 -10.46
C PRO A 51 -12.86 -1.42 -9.36
N GLU A 52 -13.90 -1.72 -8.59
CA GLU A 52 -14.38 -0.92 -7.46
C GLU A 52 -13.57 -1.14 -6.16
N LEU A 53 -12.83 -2.25 -6.06
CA LEU A 53 -12.11 -2.60 -4.83
C LEU A 53 -10.90 -1.70 -4.61
N LYS A 54 -10.84 -1.04 -3.46
CA LYS A 54 -9.65 -0.33 -3.00
C LYS A 54 -8.66 -1.32 -2.38
N ILE A 55 -7.47 -1.42 -2.97
CA ILE A 55 -6.40 -2.31 -2.51
C ILE A 55 -5.20 -1.47 -2.09
N VAL A 56 -4.69 -1.70 -0.87
CA VAL A 56 -3.45 -1.10 -0.38
C VAL A 56 -2.40 -2.19 -0.22
N THR A 57 -1.24 -2.04 -0.86
CA THR A 57 -0.14 -3.00 -0.71
C THR A 57 0.62 -2.77 0.60
N ARG A 58 1.06 -3.86 1.22
CA ARG A 58 1.94 -3.90 2.39
C ARG A 58 3.24 -4.60 2.00
N HIS A 59 4.37 -4.22 2.59
CA HIS A 59 5.73 -4.72 2.31
C HIS A 59 6.34 -4.28 0.98
N GLY A 60 5.85 -3.17 0.44
CA GLY A 60 6.58 -2.37 -0.54
C GLY A 60 6.88 -3.01 -1.90
N ALA A 61 6.35 -4.20 -2.20
CA ALA A 61 6.48 -4.90 -3.48
C ALA A 61 7.93 -5.18 -3.93
N GLU A 62 8.92 -5.09 -3.04
CA GLU A 62 10.32 -5.32 -3.39
C GLU A 62 10.58 -6.78 -3.81
N PRO A 63 11.43 -7.01 -4.83
CA PRO A 63 12.20 -6.03 -5.63
C PRO A 63 11.49 -5.51 -6.91
N TRP A 64 10.19 -5.71 -7.09
CA TRP A 64 9.47 -5.35 -8.34
C TRP A 64 8.88 -3.92 -8.30
N THR A 65 9.63 -2.94 -7.83
CA THR A 65 9.15 -1.57 -7.64
C THR A 65 8.77 -0.90 -8.96
N GLU A 66 9.53 -1.14 -10.03
CA GLU A 66 9.20 -0.65 -11.38
C GLU A 66 7.85 -1.19 -11.89
N LEU A 67 7.60 -2.50 -11.71
CA LEU A 67 6.33 -3.12 -12.06
C LEU A 67 5.20 -2.54 -11.21
N MET A 68 5.44 -2.35 -9.91
CA MET A 68 4.47 -1.77 -9.00
C MET A 68 4.08 -0.36 -9.45
N VAL A 69 5.03 0.48 -9.89
CA VAL A 69 4.74 1.80 -10.46
C VAL A 69 3.83 1.69 -11.70
N LYS A 70 4.05 0.72 -12.59
CA LYS A 70 3.17 0.49 -13.75
C LYS A 70 1.76 0.07 -13.35
N LEU A 71 1.63 -0.80 -12.35
CA LEU A 71 0.32 -1.22 -11.83
C LEU A 71 -0.42 -0.06 -11.15
N LEU A 72 0.28 0.77 -10.35
CA LEU A 72 -0.30 1.96 -9.71
C LEU A 72 -0.81 2.99 -10.73
N LEU A 73 -0.15 3.09 -11.88
CA LEU A 73 -0.57 3.91 -13.00
C LEU A 73 -1.79 3.36 -13.72
N LYS A 74 -1.83 2.04 -13.91
CA LYS A 74 -2.90 1.34 -14.63
C LYS A 74 -4.20 1.32 -13.83
N TRP A 75 -4.12 1.09 -12.52
CA TRP A 75 -5.28 0.77 -11.69
C TRP A 75 -5.67 1.93 -10.75
N PRO A 76 -6.85 2.56 -10.93
CA PRO A 76 -7.29 3.71 -10.13
C PRO A 76 -7.42 3.42 -8.63
N ASN A 77 -7.83 2.21 -8.26
CA ASN A 77 -8.10 1.82 -6.87
C ASN A 77 -6.97 0.98 -6.23
N LEU A 78 -5.79 0.94 -6.86
CA LEU A 78 -4.58 0.35 -6.28
C LEU A 78 -3.70 1.44 -5.65
N TYR A 79 -3.24 1.19 -4.42
CA TYR A 79 -2.44 2.08 -3.60
C TYR A 79 -1.24 1.34 -3.00
N TYR A 80 -0.19 2.08 -2.66
CA TYR A 80 1.04 1.55 -2.08
C TYR A 80 1.22 2.06 -0.66
N SER A 81 1.63 1.20 0.28
CA SER A 81 2.06 1.64 1.61
C SER A 81 3.52 1.31 1.90
N THR A 82 4.20 2.24 2.58
CA THR A 82 5.64 2.15 2.90
C THR A 82 5.99 1.27 4.10
N SER A 83 5.03 0.46 4.56
CA SER A 83 5.18 -0.47 5.67
C SER A 83 6.41 -1.38 5.56
N ALA A 84 6.89 -1.88 6.70
CA ALA A 84 8.05 -2.78 6.86
C ALA A 84 9.43 -2.20 6.56
N PHE A 85 9.52 -1.06 5.89
CA PHE A 85 10.81 -0.42 5.62
C PHE A 85 11.00 0.82 6.50
N ALA A 86 12.25 1.04 6.91
CA ALA A 86 12.63 2.32 7.50
C ALA A 86 12.65 3.39 6.38
N PRO A 87 12.29 4.66 6.66
CA PRO A 87 12.18 5.68 5.62
C PRO A 87 13.40 5.82 4.71
N LYS A 88 14.62 5.64 5.24
CA LYS A 88 15.84 5.70 4.42
C LYS A 88 15.98 4.60 3.36
N HIS A 89 15.14 3.56 3.44
CA HIS A 89 15.13 2.42 2.53
C HIS A 89 13.92 2.42 1.59
N TYR A 90 13.13 3.50 1.56
CA TYR A 90 12.04 3.59 0.59
C TYR A 90 12.61 3.55 -0.85
N PRO A 91 12.06 2.71 -1.73
CA PRO A 91 12.59 2.56 -3.08
C PRO A 91 12.51 3.87 -3.87
N GLN A 92 13.58 4.20 -4.61
CA GLN A 92 13.68 5.44 -5.37
C GLN A 92 12.56 5.58 -6.42
N ASP A 93 12.19 4.48 -7.11
CA ASP A 93 11.10 4.48 -8.09
C ASP A 93 9.76 4.96 -7.49
N ILE A 94 9.51 4.60 -6.23
CA ILE A 94 8.30 4.99 -5.51
C ILE A 94 8.36 6.45 -5.11
N ILE A 95 9.53 6.93 -4.69
CA ILE A 95 9.76 8.35 -4.36
C ILE A 95 9.56 9.22 -5.60
N ASP A 96 10.16 8.85 -6.73
CA ASP A 96 10.06 9.59 -8.00
C ASP A 96 8.63 9.59 -8.54
N PHE A 97 7.92 8.46 -8.42
CA PHE A 97 6.52 8.37 -8.77
C PHE A 97 5.64 9.26 -7.88
N ALA A 98 5.85 9.25 -6.56
CA ALA A 98 5.11 10.09 -5.60
C ALA A 98 5.29 11.59 -5.90
N ASN A 99 6.50 12.00 -6.26
CA ASN A 99 6.87 13.38 -6.59
C ASN A 99 6.27 13.93 -7.89
N THR A 100 5.58 13.07 -8.66
CA THR A 100 4.98 13.42 -9.95
C THR A 100 3.49 13.09 -9.95
N ARG A 101 3.06 12.13 -10.78
CA ARG A 101 1.66 11.75 -10.98
C ARG A 101 1.14 10.74 -9.95
N GLY A 102 2.00 10.28 -9.05
CA GLY A 102 1.69 9.27 -8.02
C GLY A 102 1.41 9.83 -6.63
N SER A 103 1.36 11.15 -6.44
CA SER A 103 1.21 11.75 -5.10
C SER A 103 -0.04 11.28 -4.36
N ASP A 104 -1.11 10.93 -5.07
CA ASP A 104 -2.38 10.41 -4.50
C ASP A 104 -2.41 8.88 -4.30
N LYS A 105 -1.27 8.20 -4.50
CA LYS A 105 -1.18 6.72 -4.52
C LYS A 105 -0.37 6.12 -3.38
N ILE A 106 0.46 6.92 -2.71
CA ILE A 106 1.40 6.45 -1.69
C ILE A 106 0.88 6.84 -0.31
N ILE A 107 0.76 5.85 0.57
CA ILE A 107 0.24 6.00 1.93
C ILE A 107 1.36 5.69 2.92
N TYR A 108 1.57 6.58 3.88
CA TYR A 108 2.47 6.32 4.99
C TYR A 108 1.98 5.14 5.81
N ALA A 109 2.87 4.19 6.05
CA ALA A 109 2.68 3.17 7.07
C ALA A 109 4.02 2.92 7.77
N GLY A 110 4.04 3.11 9.09
CA GLY A 110 5.17 2.74 9.92
C GLY A 110 5.31 1.22 10.09
N TYR A 111 6.30 0.81 10.87
CA TYR A 111 6.48 -0.59 11.28
C TYR A 111 6.75 -0.75 12.78
N TRP A 112 6.23 0.19 13.56
CA TRP A 112 6.16 0.09 15.02
C TRP A 112 4.95 -0.75 15.44
N ALA A 113 5.05 -1.70 16.37
CA ALA A 113 6.25 -2.15 17.10
C ALA A 113 6.93 -3.38 16.46
N ALA A 114 6.53 -3.78 15.26
CA ALA A 114 6.93 -5.03 14.62
C ALA A 114 8.41 -5.09 14.20
N GLY A 115 9.08 -3.95 14.00
CA GLY A 115 10.51 -3.95 13.64
C GLY A 115 11.21 -2.59 13.59
N LEU A 116 10.53 -1.48 13.86
CA LEU A 116 11.13 -0.14 13.88
C LEU A 116 10.64 0.65 15.10
N THR A 117 11.53 1.42 15.72
CA THR A 117 11.16 2.40 16.76
C THR A 117 10.57 3.66 16.14
N LEU A 118 9.73 4.36 16.89
CA LEU A 118 9.21 5.66 16.48
C LEU A 118 10.34 6.67 16.27
N ASP A 119 11.34 6.71 17.16
CA ASP A 119 12.50 7.60 17.05
C ASP A 119 13.22 7.43 15.72
N ARG A 120 13.47 6.17 15.31
CA ARG A 120 14.10 5.89 14.03
C ARG A 120 13.23 6.40 12.88
N ILE A 121 11.94 6.07 12.88
CA ILE A 121 11.02 6.51 11.82
C ILE A 121 11.00 8.05 11.71
N PHE A 122 10.78 8.76 12.81
CA PHE A 122 10.67 10.22 12.79
C PHE A 122 12.00 10.93 12.54
N SER A 123 13.14 10.31 12.88
CA SER A 123 14.47 10.84 12.53
C SER A 123 14.80 10.68 11.04
N GLU A 124 14.30 9.61 10.40
CA GLU A 124 14.60 9.31 9.00
C GLU A 124 13.59 9.94 8.02
N LEU A 125 12.32 10.10 8.41
CA LEU A 125 11.26 10.65 7.55
C LEU A 125 11.64 12.00 6.90
N PRO A 126 12.13 13.03 7.62
CA PRO A 126 12.45 14.32 7.01
C PRO A 126 13.48 14.25 5.87
N ASN A 127 14.26 13.17 5.79
CA ASN A 127 15.29 12.96 4.77
C ASN A 127 14.77 12.20 3.54
N VAL A 128 13.50 11.78 3.53
CA VAL A 128 12.86 11.22 2.33
C VAL A 128 12.76 12.34 1.29
N GLY A 129 13.22 12.08 0.06
CA GLY A 129 13.28 13.04 -1.04
C GLY A 129 11.92 13.45 -1.62
N PHE A 130 10.88 13.59 -0.81
CA PHE A 130 9.56 14.06 -1.23
C PHE A 130 9.52 15.58 -1.39
N ARG A 131 8.81 16.03 -2.43
CA ARG A 131 8.43 17.43 -2.65
C ARG A 131 7.33 17.84 -1.66
N ASP A 132 7.25 19.13 -1.34
CA ASP A 132 6.33 19.67 -0.32
C ASP A 132 4.88 19.22 -0.50
N HIS A 133 4.37 19.21 -1.73
CA HIS A 133 2.99 18.84 -2.02
C HIS A 133 2.66 17.35 -1.79
N VAL A 134 3.68 16.49 -1.64
CA VAL A 134 3.52 15.05 -1.40
C VAL A 134 3.30 14.77 0.08
N TRP A 135 3.91 15.56 0.97
CA TRP A 135 3.92 15.30 2.41
C TRP A 135 2.53 15.20 3.06
N PRO A 136 1.59 16.15 2.85
CA PRO A 136 0.25 16.06 3.43
C PRO A 136 -0.51 14.81 2.96
N LYS A 137 -0.41 14.51 1.65
CA LYS A 137 -1.04 13.35 1.03
C LYS A 137 -0.50 12.04 1.57
N PHE A 138 0.83 11.92 1.60
CA PHE A 138 1.53 10.75 2.09
C PHE A 138 1.23 10.46 3.55
N LEU A 139 1.33 11.47 4.42
CA LEU A 139 1.19 11.29 5.86
C LEU A 139 -0.27 11.10 6.31
N ARG A 140 -1.25 11.58 5.54
CA ARG A 140 -2.65 11.60 6.00
C ARG A 140 -3.70 11.54 4.88
N GLU A 141 -3.71 12.47 3.94
CA GLU A 141 -4.91 12.70 3.10
C GLU A 141 -5.25 11.47 2.24
N ASN A 142 -4.24 10.75 1.74
CA ASN A 142 -4.46 9.52 0.98
C ASN A 142 -5.09 8.43 1.85
N ALA A 143 -4.67 8.32 3.12
CA ALA A 143 -5.25 7.37 4.06
C ALA A 143 -6.71 7.73 4.37
N GLU A 144 -7.02 9.00 4.61
CA GLU A 144 -8.39 9.47 4.85
C GLU A 144 -9.30 9.19 3.64
N LYS A 145 -8.82 9.43 2.41
CA LYS A 145 -9.57 9.11 1.19
C LYS A 145 -9.86 7.62 1.02
N VAL A 146 -8.90 6.76 1.38
CA VAL A 146 -9.01 5.31 1.19
C VAL A 146 -9.82 4.66 2.31
N PHE A 147 -9.53 4.99 3.57
CA PHE A 147 -10.06 4.34 4.76
C PHE A 147 -11.18 5.12 5.47
N GLY A 148 -11.31 6.43 5.26
CA GLY A 148 -12.23 7.29 6.01
C GLY A 148 -13.72 7.08 5.74
N GLY A 149 -14.07 6.33 4.70
CA GLY A 149 -15.46 5.92 4.43
C GLY A 149 -15.92 4.69 5.22
N ALA A 150 -15.03 4.02 5.95
CA ALA A 150 -15.39 2.87 6.76
C ALA A 150 -16.12 3.34 8.03
N PRO A 151 -17.25 2.71 8.42
CA PRO A 151 -17.95 3.06 9.66
C PRO A 151 -17.01 2.91 10.86
N HIS A 152 -16.89 3.96 11.67
CA HIS A 152 -16.10 3.90 12.90
C HIS A 152 -16.76 2.89 13.85
N PRO A 153 -16.06 1.83 14.31
CA PRO A 153 -16.66 0.78 15.14
C PRO A 153 -17.07 1.26 16.54
N TYR A 154 -16.71 2.51 16.88
CA TYR A 154 -17.05 3.18 18.13
C TYR A 154 -17.66 4.55 17.84
N PRO A 155 -18.57 5.08 18.67
CA PRO A 155 -18.93 6.49 18.58
C PRO A 155 -17.69 7.37 18.85
N PRO A 156 -17.60 8.58 18.27
CA PRO A 156 -16.58 9.54 18.67
C PRO A 156 -16.68 9.79 20.18
N ALA A 157 -15.52 9.87 20.85
CA ALA A 157 -15.40 10.15 22.28
C ALA A 157 -15.91 11.55 22.64
#